data_AF-A0A1V1NWL3-F1
#
_entry.id   AF-A0A1V1NWL3-F1
#
_cell.length_a   1.000
_cell.length_b   1.000
_cell.length_c   1.000
_cell.angle_alpha   90.00
_cell.angle_beta   90.00
_cell.angle_gamma   90.00
#
_symmetry.space_group_name_H-M   'P 1'
#
loop_
_entity.id
_entity.type
_entity.pdbx_description
1 polymer ?
#
loop_
_entity_poly.entity_id
_entity_poly.type
_entity_poly.pdbx_seq_one_letter_code
_entity_poly.pdbx_strand_id
1 'polypeptide(L)'
;MSLTKILAPFSAQVTAKKVEKGQWIKPGMILGHLAYDRVYEIPVMVDQRELSKLPNVPLEFMPEYMDDFEKKQTSIPVEIQWVRDKVGYTWKGRLARIEPIDQQTRTVPLIAEVEMPWQSMKEGTYPLLTGFYCKVKIPGYRSKRGLIKIPVESLRENDTIYLLNNNTLSIVEVRVVHYFTDEIVILPKNKTLELENQQLITSAIQYPIAGMPLKLRPYENNQ
;
A
#
# COMPACT_ATOMS: atom_id res chain seq x y z
N MET A 1 -51.56 -10.84 -3.26
CA MET A 1 -50.77 -9.59 -3.24
C MET A 1 -50.50 -9.17 -4.68
N SER A 2 -50.95 -8.00 -5.14
CA SER A 2 -50.63 -7.54 -6.49
C SER A 2 -49.26 -6.85 -6.50
N LEU A 3 -48.30 -7.39 -7.25
CA LEU A 3 -46.95 -6.82 -7.47
C LEU A 3 -47.00 -5.63 -8.44
N THR A 4 -47.81 -4.61 -8.13
CA THR A 4 -47.98 -3.40 -8.95
C THR A 4 -47.10 -2.24 -8.49
N LYS A 5 -46.49 -2.35 -7.30
CA LYS A 5 -45.49 -1.40 -6.78
C LYS A 5 -44.16 -2.12 -6.64
N ILE A 6 -43.17 -1.65 -7.39
CA ILE A 6 -41.80 -2.16 -7.32
C ILE A 6 -41.02 -1.14 -6.51
N LEU A 7 -40.56 -1.55 -5.33
CA LEU A 7 -39.78 -0.74 -4.40
C LEU A 7 -38.33 -1.21 -4.42
N ALA A 8 -37.40 -0.28 -4.22
CA ALA A 8 -36.01 -0.64 -4.01
C ALA A 8 -35.88 -1.46 -2.71
N PRO A 9 -35.12 -2.57 -2.71
CA PRO A 9 -34.97 -3.41 -1.53
C PRO A 9 -34.03 -2.81 -0.46
N PHE A 10 -33.29 -1.76 -0.79
CA PHE A 10 -32.37 -1.05 0.10
C PHE A 10 -32.17 0.40 -0.37
N SER A 11 -31.54 1.24 0.46
CA SER A 11 -31.13 2.60 0.09
C SER A 11 -30.06 2.54 -1.00
N ALA A 12 -30.34 3.13 -2.15
CA ALA A 12 -29.51 2.94 -3.32
C ALA A 12 -29.50 4.17 -4.23
N GLN A 13 -28.37 4.33 -4.92
CA GLN A 13 -28.29 5.17 -6.10
C GLN A 13 -28.81 4.41 -7.32
N VAL A 14 -29.68 5.03 -8.11
CA VAL A 14 -30.07 4.50 -9.42
C VAL A 14 -28.92 4.74 -10.41
N THR A 15 -28.24 3.67 -10.83
CA THR A 15 -27.10 3.76 -11.77
C THR A 15 -27.51 3.56 -13.22
N ALA A 16 -28.65 2.91 -13.46
CA ALA A 16 -29.25 2.82 -14.79
C ALA A 16 -30.77 2.73 -14.67
N LYS A 17 -31.47 3.48 -15.51
CA LYS A 17 -32.91 3.38 -15.72
C LYS A 17 -33.16 2.82 -17.12
N LYS A 18 -33.87 1.69 -17.22
CA LYS A 18 -34.11 0.99 -18.50
C LYS A 18 -35.56 1.08 -18.97
N VAL A 19 -36.44 1.69 -18.19
CA VAL A 19 -37.86 1.83 -18.51
C VAL A 19 -38.37 3.23 -18.22
N GLU A 20 -39.33 3.66 -19.02
CA GLU A 20 -40.01 4.96 -18.87
C GLU A 20 -41.49 4.80 -18.53
N LYS A 21 -42.08 5.89 -18.03
CA LYS A 21 -43.51 5.95 -17.74
C LYS A 21 -44.31 5.65 -19.01
N GLY A 22 -45.32 4.77 -18.90
CA GLY A 22 -46.18 4.38 -20.01
C GLY A 22 -45.67 3.19 -20.82
N GLN A 23 -44.46 2.70 -20.57
CA GLN A 23 -43.97 1.48 -21.19
C GLN A 23 -44.60 0.24 -20.56
N TRP A 24 -44.93 -0.73 -21.43
CA TRP A 24 -45.38 -2.04 -21.01
C TRP A 24 -44.21 -2.89 -20.51
N ILE A 25 -44.33 -3.48 -19.32
CA ILE A 25 -43.31 -4.35 -18.73
C ILE A 25 -43.86 -5.77 -18.54
N LYS A 26 -42.97 -6.76 -18.57
CA LYS A 26 -43.29 -8.18 -18.30
C LYS A 26 -42.55 -8.65 -17.06
N PRO A 27 -43.07 -9.65 -16.32
CA PRO A 27 -42.33 -10.29 -15.24
C PRO A 27 -40.94 -10.76 -15.70
N GLY A 28 -39.93 -10.56 -14.87
CA GLY A 28 -38.54 -10.89 -15.17
C GLY A 28 -37.77 -9.85 -16.00
N MET A 29 -38.42 -8.78 -16.47
CA MET A 29 -37.75 -7.71 -17.20
C MET A 29 -36.91 -6.83 -16.26
N ILE A 30 -35.66 -6.55 -16.64
CA ILE A 30 -34.77 -5.66 -15.88
C ILE A 30 -35.22 -4.21 -16.08
N LEU A 31 -35.62 -3.54 -14.99
CA LEU A 31 -36.09 -2.15 -15.01
C LEU A 31 -34.96 -1.13 -14.84
N GLY A 32 -33.84 -1.56 -14.27
CA GLY A 32 -32.71 -0.68 -13.96
C GLY A 32 -31.64 -1.39 -13.13
N HIS A 33 -30.63 -0.62 -12.73
CA HIS A 33 -29.59 -1.04 -11.80
C HIS A 33 -29.54 -0.08 -10.61
N LEU A 34 -29.29 -0.66 -9.44
CA LEU A 34 -29.17 0.04 -8.18
C LEU A 34 -27.78 -0.24 -7.62
N ALA A 35 -27.09 0.78 -7.15
CA ALA A 35 -25.85 0.65 -6.39
C ALA A 35 -26.10 1.04 -4.93
N TYR A 36 -25.55 0.27 -4.00
CA TYR A 36 -25.64 0.60 -2.58
C TYR A 36 -24.95 1.94 -2.30
N ASP A 37 -25.62 2.84 -1.57
CA ASP A 37 -25.19 4.23 -1.42
C ASP A 37 -24.41 4.51 -0.13
N ARG A 38 -24.28 3.52 0.76
CA ARG A 38 -23.64 3.71 2.07
C ARG A 38 -22.18 3.32 2.14
N VAL A 39 -21.71 2.43 1.29
CA VAL A 39 -20.31 1.99 1.29
C VAL A 39 -19.89 1.73 -0.15
N TYR A 40 -18.79 2.35 -0.56
CA TYR A 40 -18.15 2.08 -1.85
C TYR A 40 -16.89 1.25 -1.66
N GLU A 41 -16.75 0.24 -2.51
CA GLU A 41 -15.57 -0.59 -2.60
C GLU A 41 -14.67 -0.12 -3.75
N ILE A 42 -13.38 -0.01 -3.47
CA ILE A 42 -12.35 0.34 -4.42
C ILE A 42 -11.38 -0.85 -4.49
N PRO A 43 -11.49 -1.71 -5.52
CA PRO A 43 -10.53 -2.78 -5.74
C PRO A 43 -9.19 -2.19 -6.18
N VAL A 44 -8.13 -2.59 -5.49
CA VAL A 44 -6.73 -2.20 -5.79
C VAL A 44 -5.96 -3.47 -6.11
N MET A 45 -5.60 -3.65 -7.38
CA MET A 45 -4.85 -4.81 -7.83
C MET A 45 -3.37 -4.62 -7.51
N VAL A 46 -2.78 -5.51 -6.72
CA VAL A 46 -1.36 -5.46 -6.38
C VAL A 46 -0.64 -6.75 -6.79
N ASP A 47 0.66 -6.66 -7.04
CA ASP A 47 1.50 -7.84 -7.23
C ASP A 47 1.63 -8.60 -5.90
N GLN A 48 1.74 -9.93 -5.95
CA GLN A 48 1.89 -10.77 -4.76
C GLN A 48 3.08 -10.34 -3.88
N ARG A 49 4.16 -9.82 -4.47
CA ARG A 49 5.35 -9.31 -3.75
C ARG A 49 5.05 -8.07 -2.91
N GLU A 50 3.99 -7.32 -3.23
CA GLU A 50 3.59 -6.14 -2.47
C GLU A 50 2.83 -6.53 -1.19
N LEU A 51 2.28 -7.75 -1.11
CA LEU A 51 1.57 -8.20 0.08
C LEU A 51 2.46 -8.14 1.30
N SER A 52 3.72 -8.59 1.21
CA SER A 52 4.66 -8.51 2.33
C SER A 52 4.91 -7.09 2.84
N LYS A 53 4.43 -6.06 2.14
CA LYS A 53 4.54 -4.68 2.60
C LYS A 53 3.32 -4.22 3.37
N LEU A 54 2.23 -4.99 3.44
CA LEU A 54 1.05 -4.61 4.21
C LEU A 54 1.20 -4.97 5.69
N PRO A 55 0.59 -4.19 6.59
CA PRO A 55 0.68 -4.46 8.02
C PRO A 55 0.03 -5.80 8.40
N ASN A 56 -1.21 -6.08 8.01
CA ASN A 56 -1.91 -7.30 8.50
C ASN A 56 -2.18 -8.31 7.39
N VAL A 57 -1.12 -8.79 6.74
CA VAL A 57 -1.25 -9.94 5.86
C VAL A 57 -1.54 -11.19 6.71
N PRO A 58 -2.51 -12.04 6.33
CA PRO A 58 -2.72 -13.31 7.00
C PRO A 58 -1.40 -14.09 7.06
N LEU A 59 -1.12 -14.75 8.19
CA LEU A 59 0.16 -15.44 8.44
C LEU A 59 0.58 -16.39 7.30
N GLU A 60 -0.38 -17.01 6.61
CA GLU A 60 -0.18 -17.91 5.48
C GLU A 60 0.47 -17.24 4.25
N PHE A 61 0.34 -15.92 4.11
CA PHE A 61 0.95 -15.13 3.04
C PHE A 61 2.13 -14.29 3.54
N MET A 62 2.51 -14.40 4.82
CA MET A 62 3.69 -13.72 5.37
C MET A 62 4.96 -14.49 5.04
N PRO A 63 5.98 -13.84 4.47
CA PRO A 63 7.31 -14.42 4.42
C PRO A 63 7.83 -14.72 5.84
N GLU A 64 8.51 -15.85 6.01
CA GLU A 64 9.00 -16.38 7.31
C GLU A 64 9.86 -15.37 8.09
N TYR A 65 10.48 -14.42 7.40
CA TYR A 65 11.33 -13.39 7.99
C TYR A 65 10.57 -12.18 8.57
N MET A 66 9.26 -12.08 8.39
CA MET A 66 8.43 -10.98 8.90
C MET A 66 7.88 -11.28 10.30
N ASP A 67 8.66 -11.94 11.15
CA ASP A 67 8.26 -12.31 12.52
C ASP A 67 8.19 -11.12 13.50
N ASP A 68 8.76 -9.97 13.10
CA ASP A 68 8.87 -8.76 13.92
C ASP A 68 7.66 -7.80 13.81
N PHE A 69 6.54 -8.29 13.29
CA PHE A 69 5.37 -7.46 13.01
C PHE A 69 4.63 -6.98 14.27
N GLU A 70 4.14 -5.74 14.27
CA GLU A 70 3.19 -5.25 15.28
C GLU A 70 1.75 -5.68 14.95
N LYS A 71 1.28 -6.80 15.52
CA LYS A 71 -0.09 -7.36 15.36
C LYS A 71 -1.24 -6.46 15.92
N LYS A 72 -1.17 -5.15 15.79
CA LYS A 72 -2.07 -4.21 16.50
C LYS A 72 -3.23 -3.66 15.68
N GLN A 73 -3.33 -3.91 14.37
CA GLN A 73 -4.37 -3.28 13.55
C GLN A 73 -5.41 -4.26 13.02
N THR A 74 -6.59 -4.27 13.63
CA THR A 74 -7.77 -4.98 13.08
C THR A 74 -8.38 -4.24 11.87
N SER A 75 -7.97 -2.99 11.65
CA SER A 75 -8.43 -2.15 10.52
C SER A 75 -7.25 -1.30 10.01
N ILE A 76 -6.91 -1.44 8.74
CA ILE A 76 -5.82 -0.70 8.09
C ILE A 76 -6.43 0.57 7.49
N PRO A 77 -6.14 1.78 8.00
CA PRO A 77 -6.70 2.99 7.44
C PRO A 77 -6.12 3.24 6.04
N VAL A 78 -6.95 3.68 5.10
CA VAL A 78 -6.50 4.03 3.75
C VAL A 78 -6.95 5.45 3.37
N GLU A 79 -6.17 6.08 2.50
CA GLU A 79 -6.48 7.39 1.91
C GLU A 79 -6.79 7.19 0.42
N ILE A 80 -7.93 7.70 -0.04
CA ILE A 80 -8.38 7.60 -1.42
C ILE A 80 -8.39 9.00 -2.03
N GLN A 81 -7.86 9.14 -3.25
CA GLN A 81 -7.88 10.38 -4.03
C GLN A 81 -8.22 10.06 -5.49
N TRP A 82 -8.84 10.96 -6.24
CA TRP A 82 -8.96 10.77 -7.69
C TRP A 82 -7.61 10.95 -8.38
N VAL A 83 -7.33 10.13 -9.41
CA VAL A 83 -6.04 10.17 -10.14
C VAL A 83 -5.78 11.53 -10.80
N ARG A 84 -6.83 12.25 -11.20
CA ARG A 84 -6.75 13.58 -11.82
C ARG A 84 -7.36 14.66 -10.94
N ASP A 85 -7.28 14.49 -9.63
CA ASP A 85 -7.79 15.51 -8.73
C ASP A 85 -6.91 16.76 -8.78
N LYS A 86 -7.53 17.93 -8.98
CA LYS A 86 -6.89 19.24 -8.84
C LYS A 86 -7.18 19.88 -7.48
N VAL A 87 -8.15 19.34 -6.76
CA VAL A 87 -8.66 19.87 -5.49
C VAL A 87 -7.87 19.28 -4.31
N GLY A 88 -7.26 18.10 -4.47
CA GLY A 88 -6.49 17.41 -3.44
C GLY A 88 -7.35 16.81 -2.33
N TYR A 89 -8.65 16.62 -2.58
CA TYR A 89 -9.56 16.06 -1.59
C TYR A 89 -9.26 14.57 -1.39
N THR A 90 -9.23 14.16 -0.12
CA THR A 90 -8.89 12.79 0.26
C THR A 90 -10.03 12.18 1.06
N TRP A 91 -10.62 11.10 0.55
CA TRP A 91 -11.55 10.29 1.32
C TRP A 91 -10.77 9.38 2.26
N LYS A 92 -11.22 9.29 3.51
CA LYS A 92 -10.71 8.32 4.47
C LYS A 92 -11.51 7.04 4.34
N GLY A 93 -10.81 5.91 4.34
CA GLY A 93 -11.41 4.59 4.30
C GLY A 93 -10.63 3.59 5.14
N ARG A 94 -10.94 2.32 4.95
CA ARG A 94 -10.17 1.19 5.50
C ARG A 94 -9.97 0.10 4.47
N LEU A 95 -8.88 -0.65 4.58
CA LEU A 95 -8.76 -1.92 3.88
C LEU A 95 -9.72 -2.92 4.54
N ALA A 96 -10.73 -3.33 3.80
CA ALA A 96 -11.76 -4.21 4.29
C ALA A 96 -11.36 -5.68 4.21
N ARG A 97 -10.74 -6.06 3.10
CA ARG A 97 -10.33 -7.46 2.85
C ARG A 97 -9.27 -7.56 1.76
N ILE A 98 -8.64 -8.73 1.75
CA ILE A 98 -7.77 -9.22 0.67
C ILE A 98 -8.53 -10.38 0.03
N GLU A 99 -8.71 -10.33 -1.28
CA GLU A 99 -9.38 -11.39 -2.03
C GLU A 99 -8.37 -12.39 -2.59
N PRO A 100 -8.81 -13.60 -2.99
CA PRO A 100 -7.95 -14.58 -3.64
C PRO A 100 -7.26 -14.00 -4.88
N ILE A 101 -6.09 -14.54 -5.21
CA ILE A 101 -5.34 -14.13 -6.39
C ILE A 101 -6.17 -14.32 -7.67
N ASP A 102 -6.18 -13.31 -8.52
CA ASP A 102 -6.69 -13.42 -9.88
C ASP A 102 -5.69 -14.24 -10.70
N GLN A 103 -6.12 -15.42 -11.16
CA GLN A 103 -5.25 -16.35 -11.88
C GLN A 103 -4.84 -15.84 -13.27
N GLN A 104 -5.62 -14.95 -13.89
CA GLN A 104 -5.34 -14.43 -15.22
C GLN A 104 -4.28 -13.32 -15.16
N THR A 105 -4.44 -12.38 -14.23
CA THR A 105 -3.54 -11.24 -14.09
C THR A 105 -2.39 -11.50 -13.11
N ARG A 106 -2.46 -12.57 -12.32
CA ARG A 106 -1.55 -12.89 -11.20
C ARG A 106 -1.44 -11.76 -10.18
N THR A 107 -2.51 -10.98 -10.01
CA THR A 107 -2.59 -9.90 -9.04
C THR A 107 -3.53 -10.26 -7.90
N VAL A 108 -3.25 -9.73 -6.71
CA VAL A 108 -4.09 -9.90 -5.53
C VAL A 108 -4.99 -8.67 -5.38
N PRO A 109 -6.32 -8.82 -5.35
CA PRO A 109 -7.22 -7.70 -5.12
C PRO A 109 -7.26 -7.31 -3.64
N LEU A 110 -6.93 -6.05 -3.36
CA LEU A 110 -7.13 -5.41 -2.06
C LEU A 110 -8.39 -4.56 -2.11
N ILE A 111 -9.36 -4.81 -1.24
CA ILE A 111 -10.62 -4.05 -1.25
C ILE A 111 -10.57 -2.96 -0.19
N ALA A 112 -10.45 -1.71 -0.65
CA ALA A 112 -10.62 -0.53 0.18
C ALA A 112 -12.10 -0.13 0.25
N GLU A 113 -12.58 0.22 1.43
CA GLU A 113 -13.95 0.69 1.65
C GLU A 113 -13.98 2.15 2.10
N VAL A 114 -14.88 2.92 1.51
CA VAL A 114 -15.24 4.28 1.94
C VAL A 114 -16.70 4.28 2.35
N GLU A 115 -16.95 4.61 3.61
CA GLU A 115 -18.30 4.76 4.15
C GLU A 115 -18.87 6.13 3.80
N MET A 116 -20.19 6.16 3.60
CA MET A 116 -20.98 7.34 3.30
C MET A 116 -20.38 8.21 2.16
N PRO A 117 -20.10 7.61 0.98
CA PRO A 117 -19.39 8.27 -0.12
C PRO A 117 -20.13 9.52 -0.66
N TRP A 118 -21.43 9.66 -0.36
CA TRP A 118 -22.28 10.78 -0.78
C TRP A 118 -22.48 11.87 0.28
N GLN A 119 -22.16 11.63 1.55
CA GLN A 119 -22.50 12.59 2.63
C GLN A 119 -21.62 13.85 2.64
N SER A 120 -20.54 13.86 1.87
CA SER A 120 -19.67 14.99 1.66
C SER A 120 -20.31 16.03 0.73
N MET A 121 -21.29 16.79 1.25
CA MET A 121 -21.90 17.96 0.59
C MET A 121 -21.85 19.22 1.48
N LYS A 122 -20.89 19.29 2.42
CA LYS A 122 -20.49 20.54 3.07
C LYS A 122 -19.43 21.25 2.21
N GLU A 123 -19.29 22.56 2.39
CA GLU A 123 -18.27 23.35 1.70
C GLU A 123 -16.88 22.73 1.89
N GLY A 124 -16.18 22.44 0.78
CA GLY A 124 -14.87 21.76 0.78
C GLY A 124 -14.90 20.23 0.88
N THR A 125 -16.08 19.59 0.83
CA THR A 125 -16.21 18.13 0.76
C THR A 125 -16.83 17.69 -0.56
N TYR A 126 -16.36 16.56 -1.12
CA TYR A 126 -16.82 16.05 -2.41
C TYR A 126 -17.36 14.62 -2.28
N PRO A 127 -18.44 14.29 -2.99
CA PRO A 127 -18.89 12.91 -3.05
C PRO A 127 -17.91 12.05 -3.84
N LEU A 128 -17.63 10.85 -3.38
CA LEU A 128 -16.88 9.87 -4.16
C LEU A 128 -17.83 9.29 -5.21
N LEU A 129 -17.55 9.51 -6.49
CA LEU A 129 -18.38 9.05 -7.59
C LEU A 129 -17.91 7.68 -8.10
N THR A 130 -18.85 6.83 -8.50
CA THR A 130 -18.55 5.55 -9.15
C THR A 130 -18.01 5.75 -10.57
N GLY A 131 -17.16 4.83 -11.03
CA GLY A 131 -16.57 4.85 -12.37
C GLY A 131 -15.30 5.71 -12.51
N PHE A 132 -14.89 6.43 -11.47
CA PHE A 132 -13.65 7.20 -11.47
C PHE A 132 -12.46 6.35 -11.04
N TYR A 133 -11.32 6.56 -11.70
CA TYR A 133 -10.05 6.00 -11.26
C TYR A 133 -9.55 6.72 -10.01
N CYS A 134 -9.21 5.92 -9.01
CA CYS A 134 -8.72 6.41 -7.72
C CYS A 134 -7.29 5.92 -7.46
N LYS A 135 -6.50 6.75 -6.78
CA LYS A 135 -5.27 6.35 -6.11
C LYS A 135 -5.63 6.03 -4.66
N VAL A 136 -5.24 4.83 -4.22
CA VAL A 136 -5.39 4.41 -2.83
C VAL A 136 -4.01 4.34 -2.20
N LYS A 137 -3.83 5.06 -1.10
CA LYS A 137 -2.62 5.04 -0.30
C LYS A 137 -2.88 4.18 0.93
N ILE A 138 -2.18 3.05 0.96
CA ILE A 138 -2.27 2.04 2.00
C ILE A 138 -0.98 2.12 2.82
N PRO A 139 -1.06 2.27 4.15
CA PRO A 139 0.11 2.22 5.03
C PRO A 139 0.85 0.90 4.86
N GLY A 140 2.17 0.99 4.72
CA GLY A 140 3.05 -0.18 4.73
C GLY A 140 3.27 -0.73 6.14
N TYR A 141 3.92 -1.89 6.20
CA TYR A 141 4.29 -2.55 7.44
C TYR A 141 5.26 -1.68 8.23
N ARG A 142 5.18 -1.78 9.56
CA ARG A 142 6.13 -1.18 10.47
C ARG A 142 6.94 -2.31 11.11
N SER A 143 8.27 -2.22 10.97
CA SER A 143 9.22 -3.09 11.67
C SER A 143 9.43 -2.55 13.09
N LYS A 144 9.41 -3.40 14.13
CA LYS A 144 9.76 -2.95 15.50
C LYS A 144 11.25 -2.62 15.60
N ARG A 145 12.09 -3.30 14.83
CA ARG A 145 13.54 -3.05 14.70
C ARG A 145 13.89 -1.86 13.79
N GLY A 146 12.89 -1.13 13.29
CA GLY A 146 13.08 -0.04 12.36
C GLY A 146 13.26 -0.50 10.90
N LEU A 147 12.87 0.37 9.98
CA LEU A 147 13.17 0.26 8.55
C LEU A 147 14.11 1.38 8.19
N ILE A 148 15.21 1.04 7.51
CA ILE A 148 16.26 2.01 7.24
C ILE A 148 16.31 2.26 5.76
N LYS A 149 16.27 3.55 5.43
CA LYS A 149 16.40 4.04 4.07
C LYS A 149 17.85 4.40 3.81
N ILE A 150 18.43 3.84 2.75
CA ILE A 150 19.81 4.11 2.36
C ILE A 150 19.90 4.41 0.86
N PRO A 151 20.92 5.14 0.38
CA PRO A 151 21.16 5.31 -1.05
C PRO A 151 21.35 3.96 -1.74
N VAL A 152 20.78 3.80 -2.95
CA VAL A 152 20.87 2.54 -3.71
C VAL A 152 22.33 2.13 -3.97
N GLU A 153 23.20 3.12 -4.20
CA GLU A 153 24.64 2.96 -4.40
C GLU A 153 25.40 2.45 -3.18
N SER A 154 24.76 2.35 -2.01
CA SER A 154 25.36 1.77 -0.80
C SER A 154 25.17 0.25 -0.70
N LEU A 155 24.25 -0.31 -1.50
CA LEU A 155 24.07 -1.75 -1.58
C LEU A 155 25.25 -2.36 -2.34
N ARG A 156 25.71 -3.51 -1.84
CA ARG A 156 26.82 -4.28 -2.41
C ARG A 156 26.30 -5.64 -2.84
N GLU A 157 27.15 -6.39 -3.52
CA GLU A 157 26.85 -7.76 -3.93
C GLU A 157 26.39 -8.62 -2.74
N ASN A 158 25.54 -9.61 -3.03
CA ASN A 158 24.98 -10.54 -2.04
C ASN A 158 24.14 -9.86 -0.93
N ASP A 159 23.46 -8.76 -1.26
CA ASP A 159 22.64 -7.97 -0.34
C ASP A 159 23.42 -7.57 0.93
N THR A 160 24.61 -7.00 0.74
CA THR A 160 25.45 -6.51 1.86
C THR A 160 25.55 -4.99 1.86
N ILE A 161 25.81 -4.43 3.03
CA ILE A 161 26.17 -3.02 3.22
C ILE A 161 27.47 -2.93 4.00
N TYR A 162 28.20 -1.83 3.78
CA TYR A 162 29.44 -1.54 4.47
C TYR A 162 29.23 -0.43 5.48
N LEU A 163 29.63 -0.69 6.73
CA LEU A 163 29.51 0.23 7.84
C LEU A 163 30.90 0.52 8.38
N LEU A 164 31.11 1.77 8.78
CA LEU A 164 32.30 2.15 9.53
C LEU A 164 32.02 1.97 11.02
N ASN A 165 32.70 1.01 11.63
CA ASN A 165 32.60 0.74 13.07
C ASN A 165 34.00 0.80 13.69
N ASN A 166 34.22 1.71 14.64
CA ASN A 166 35.52 1.88 15.31
C ASN A 166 36.72 1.98 14.35
N ASN A 167 36.59 2.79 13.29
CA ASN A 167 37.60 2.92 12.23
C ASN A 167 37.92 1.63 11.46
N THR A 168 37.04 0.63 11.51
CA THR A 168 37.18 -0.62 10.76
C THR A 168 35.96 -0.88 9.87
N LEU A 169 36.17 -1.61 8.78
CA LEU A 169 35.09 -2.05 7.91
C LEU A 169 34.26 -3.15 8.57
N SER A 170 32.96 -2.91 8.73
CA SER A 170 31.98 -3.94 9.06
C SER A 170 31.15 -4.26 7.81
N ILE A 171 31.04 -5.54 7.47
CA ILE A 171 30.20 -6.02 6.37
C ILE A 171 28.94 -6.64 6.98
N VAL A 172 27.78 -6.12 6.60
CA VAL A 172 26.50 -6.52 7.17
C VAL A 172 25.59 -7.02 6.07
N GLU A 173 25.07 -8.23 6.24
CA GLU A 173 23.99 -8.75 5.39
C GLU A 173 22.66 -8.09 5.73
N VAL A 174 21.99 -7.64 4.69
CA VAL A 174 20.67 -7.01 4.75
C VAL A 174 19.68 -7.74 3.87
N ARG A 175 18.41 -7.40 4.01
CA ARG A 175 17.36 -7.74 3.06
C ARG A 175 16.81 -6.44 2.51
N VAL A 176 16.74 -6.34 1.19
CA VAL A 176 16.04 -5.22 0.55
C VAL A 176 14.53 -5.46 0.60
N VAL A 177 13.84 -4.48 1.16
CA VAL A 177 12.39 -4.48 1.39
C VAL A 177 11.66 -3.75 0.27
N HIS A 178 12.25 -2.66 -0.21
CA HIS A 178 11.66 -1.81 -1.24
C HIS A 178 12.74 -1.05 -2.00
N TYR A 179 12.52 -0.89 -3.30
CA TYR A 179 13.34 -0.04 -4.16
C TYR A 179 12.56 1.24 -4.49
N PHE A 180 13.14 2.39 -4.20
CA PHE A 180 12.78 3.66 -4.81
C PHE A 180 13.74 3.95 -5.97
N THR A 181 13.66 5.15 -6.56
CA THR A 181 14.55 5.56 -7.65
C THR A 181 16.01 5.63 -7.20
N ASP A 182 16.29 6.38 -6.14
CA ASP A 182 17.67 6.66 -5.67
C ASP A 182 17.97 6.02 -4.31
N GLU A 183 16.96 5.43 -3.68
CA GLU A 183 17.01 4.92 -2.32
C GLU A 183 16.43 3.52 -2.23
N ILE A 184 16.86 2.76 -1.25
CA ILE A 184 16.31 1.45 -0.91
C ILE A 184 15.95 1.39 0.56
N VAL A 185 14.93 0.62 0.89
CA VAL A 185 14.58 0.28 2.26
C VAL A 185 15.16 -1.08 2.57
N ILE A 186 15.89 -1.19 3.67
CA ILE A 186 16.54 -2.42 4.10
C ILE A 186 16.15 -2.83 5.52
N LEU A 187 16.33 -4.12 5.80
CA LEU A 187 16.24 -4.71 7.13
C LEU A 187 17.50 -5.57 7.37
N PRO A 188 18.22 -5.44 8.50
CA PRO A 188 19.34 -6.31 8.81
C PRO A 188 18.87 -7.77 8.95
N LYS A 189 19.64 -8.73 8.40
CA LYS A 189 19.32 -10.15 8.59
C LYS A 189 19.60 -10.60 10.04
N ASN A 190 20.64 -10.04 10.65
CA ASN A 190 20.93 -10.26 12.05
C ASN A 190 19.98 -9.42 12.92
N LYS A 191 19.11 -10.12 13.68
CA LYS A 191 18.04 -9.51 14.47
C LYS A 191 18.53 -8.70 15.68
N THR A 192 19.77 -8.92 16.13
CA THR A 192 20.35 -8.19 17.27
C THR A 192 21.13 -6.94 16.86
N LEU A 193 21.28 -6.70 15.55
CA LEU A 193 22.08 -5.59 15.05
C LEU A 193 21.23 -4.33 14.91
N GLU A 194 21.53 -3.33 15.74
CA GLU A 194 20.99 -1.98 15.62
C GLU A 194 21.85 -1.17 14.64
N LEU A 195 21.22 -0.73 13.57
CA LEU A 195 21.86 0.07 12.51
C LEU A 195 21.63 1.58 12.70
N GLU A 196 20.88 1.99 13.73
CA GLU A 196 20.68 3.40 14.05
C GLU A 196 22.01 4.06 14.41
N ASN A 197 22.22 5.28 13.91
CA ASN A 197 23.43 6.09 14.13
C ASN A 197 24.75 5.47 13.65
N GLN A 198 24.73 4.38 12.87
CA GLN A 198 25.93 3.85 12.25
C GLN A 198 26.33 4.63 10.99
N GLN A 199 27.63 4.71 10.71
CA GLN A 199 28.15 5.40 9.53
C GLN A 199 28.15 4.47 8.33
N LEU A 200 27.29 4.76 7.34
CA LEU A 200 27.20 4.03 6.09
C LEU A 200 28.31 4.44 5.12
N ILE A 201 28.97 3.46 4.51
CA ILE A 201 30.00 3.68 3.50
C ILE A 201 29.35 3.65 2.12
N THR A 202 29.27 4.82 1.48
CA THR A 202 28.77 4.99 0.10
C THR A 202 29.87 4.81 -0.94
N SER A 203 31.12 5.11 -0.59
CA SER A 203 32.25 5.03 -1.50
C SER A 203 32.60 3.58 -1.89
N ALA A 204 33.15 3.42 -3.09
CA ALA A 204 33.67 2.15 -3.56
C ALA A 204 34.95 1.80 -2.78
N ILE A 205 34.99 0.59 -2.23
CA ILE A 205 36.21 0.03 -1.64
C ILE A 205 36.62 -1.18 -2.48
N GLN A 206 37.86 -1.15 -2.98
CA GLN A 206 38.46 -2.29 -3.68
C GLN A 206 38.88 -3.35 -2.66
N TYR A 207 38.54 -4.62 -2.93
CA TYR A 207 38.88 -5.78 -2.09
C TYR A 207 38.50 -5.61 -0.60
N PRO A 208 37.20 -5.42 -0.30
CA PRO A 208 36.73 -5.20 1.06
C PRO A 208 36.92 -6.45 1.92
N ILE A 209 37.65 -6.31 3.04
CA ILE A 209 37.85 -7.37 4.04
C ILE A 209 37.31 -6.85 5.38
N ALA A 210 36.44 -7.64 6.02
CA ALA A 210 35.92 -7.31 7.35
C ALA A 210 37.06 -7.06 8.34
N GLY A 211 36.96 -5.99 9.12
CA GLY A 211 37.95 -5.56 10.10
C GLY A 211 39.11 -4.72 9.55
N MET A 212 39.20 -4.50 8.23
CA MET A 212 40.28 -3.66 7.69
C MET A 212 40.16 -2.21 8.19
N PRO A 213 41.29 -1.54 8.49
CA PRO A 213 41.29 -0.17 8.97
C PRO A 213 40.84 0.79 7.86
N LEU A 214 39.97 1.73 8.22
CA LEU A 214 39.40 2.73 7.34
C LEU A 214 39.72 4.13 7.85
N LYS A 215 39.89 5.07 6.92
CA LYS A 215 40.04 6.49 7.21
C LYS A 215 38.92 7.26 6.52
N LEU A 216 38.22 8.09 7.29
CA LEU A 216 37.21 8.99 6.74
C LEU A 216 37.86 9.96 5.76
N ARG A 217 37.32 10.04 4.54
CA ARG A 217 37.64 11.11 3.61
C ARG A 217 36.96 12.39 4.12
N PRO A 218 37.66 13.53 4.22
CA PRO A 218 37.01 14.80 4.53
C PRO A 218 35.91 15.10 3.52
N TYR A 219 34.76 15.58 3.98
CA TYR A 219 33.66 15.97 3.10
C TYR A 219 34.04 17.29 2.41
N GLU A 220 34.44 17.25 1.15
CA GLU A 220 34.61 18.46 0.33
C GLU A 220 33.23 18.87 -0.22
N ASN A 221 32.67 19.94 0.34
CA ASN A 221 31.49 20.61 -0.19
C ASN A 221 31.83 21.18 -1.58
N ASN A 222 31.50 20.45 -2.65
CA ASN A 222 31.40 21.05 -3.96
C ASN A 222 30.01 21.71 -4.07
N GLN A 223 30.00 23.04 -3.94
CA GLN A 223 28.89 23.91 -4.32
C GLN A 223 28.70 23.92 -5.83
#